data_AF-A0A208XYM4-F1
#
_entry.id   AF-A0A208XYM4-F1
#
_cell.length_a   1.000
_cell.length_b   1.000
_cell.length_c   1.000
_cell.angle_alpha   90.00
_cell.angle_beta   90.00
_cell.angle_gamma   90.00
#
_symmetry.space_group_name_H-M   'P 1'
#
loop_
_entity.id
_entity.type
_entity.pdbx_description
1 polymer ?
#
loop_
_entity_poly.entity_id
_entity_poly.type
_entity_poly.pdbx_seq_one_letter_code
_entity_poly.pdbx_strand_id
1 'polypeptide(L)'
;MESGLIDADLGGFLYKKRVARLGSGKSGGYRTLLSARLGRRYVFLHGFPKSDKADITQGEKKALQFVGKVFLELSPVREFEAADIKHLREALKFSQPVFALHLHTTASTVRKWEQGETRPAGPALKLLNIIADKGLQAIL
;
A
#
# COMPACT_ATOMS: atom_id res chain seq x y z
N MET A 1 7.03 0.51 -19.90
CA MET A 1 6.85 1.94 -19.55
C MET A 1 8.18 2.62 -19.80
N GLU A 2 8.24 3.28 -20.94
CA GLU A 2 9.44 3.66 -21.68
C GLU A 2 10.00 5.03 -21.28
N SER A 3 11.23 5.27 -21.72
CA SER A 3 12.24 6.29 -21.42
C SER A 3 11.83 7.79 -21.54
N GLY A 4 10.55 8.14 -21.52
CA GLY A 4 10.06 9.53 -21.62
C GLY A 4 9.28 10.06 -20.41
N LEU A 5 9.06 9.24 -19.37
CA LEU A 5 8.15 9.57 -18.27
C LEU A 5 8.82 10.03 -16.97
N ILE A 6 10.15 10.00 -16.85
CA ILE A 6 10.88 10.40 -15.64
C ILE A 6 11.77 11.59 -15.97
N ASP A 7 11.58 12.72 -15.28
CA ASP A 7 12.42 13.90 -15.45
C ASP A 7 13.62 13.89 -14.50
N ALA A 8 13.52 13.21 -13.35
CA ALA A 8 14.65 12.92 -12.47
C ALA A 8 14.38 11.71 -11.56
N ASP A 9 15.43 10.92 -11.31
CA ASP A 9 15.47 9.91 -10.26
C ASP A 9 16.04 10.54 -8.97
N LEU A 10 15.30 10.44 -7.87
CA LEU A 10 15.72 10.96 -6.57
C LEU A 10 16.25 9.84 -5.66
N GLY A 11 16.30 8.59 -6.13
CA GLY A 11 16.73 7.40 -5.39
C GLY A 11 15.62 6.85 -4.48
N GLY A 12 15.76 5.61 -4.00
CA GLY A 12 14.83 5.01 -3.04
C GLY A 12 13.40 4.85 -3.59
N PHE A 13 13.28 4.51 -4.88
CA PHE A 13 12.02 4.42 -5.63
C PHE A 13 11.29 5.75 -5.83
N LEU A 14 11.88 6.89 -5.48
CA LEU A 14 11.26 8.21 -5.62
C LEU A 14 11.69 8.89 -6.94
N TYR A 15 10.72 9.32 -7.74
CA TYR A 15 10.94 9.97 -9.02
C TYR A 15 10.20 11.30 -9.12
N LYS A 16 10.75 12.20 -9.93
CA LYS A 16 10.14 13.50 -10.27
C LYS A 16 9.63 13.47 -11.70
N LYS A 17 8.38 13.87 -11.89
CA LYS A 17 7.75 14.05 -13.20
C LYS A 17 7.11 15.43 -13.33
N ARG A 18 7.41 16.13 -14.43
CA ARG A 18 6.76 17.36 -14.87
C ARG A 18 5.47 17.04 -15.60
N VAL A 19 4.37 17.61 -15.12
CA VAL A 19 3.05 17.48 -15.74
C VAL A 19 2.65 18.85 -16.28
N ALA A 20 2.25 18.90 -17.55
CA ALA A 20 1.81 20.13 -18.19
C ALA A 20 0.46 20.59 -17.60
N ARG A 21 0.23 21.91 -17.56
CA ARG A 21 -1.09 22.47 -17.24
C ARG A 21 -1.98 22.37 -18.47
N LEU A 22 -3.29 22.19 -18.27
CA LEU A 22 -4.25 22.27 -19.37
C LEU A 22 -4.16 23.67 -20.02
N GLY A 23 -3.94 23.73 -21.34
CA GLY A 23 -3.88 24.99 -22.09
C GLY A 23 -2.59 25.82 -21.98
N SER A 24 -1.50 25.32 -21.37
CA SER A 24 -0.21 26.03 -21.34
C SER A 24 1.00 25.10 -21.46
N GLY A 25 2.11 25.64 -22.00
CA GLY A 25 3.36 24.89 -22.20
C GLY A 25 4.04 24.42 -20.90
N LYS A 26 5.00 23.49 -21.03
CA LYS A 26 5.70 22.82 -19.90
C LYS A 26 6.46 23.77 -18.95
N SER A 27 6.67 25.03 -19.30
CA SER A 27 7.49 26.01 -18.58
C SER A 27 6.91 26.46 -17.23
N GLY A 28 5.59 26.38 -17.06
CA GLY A 28 4.86 26.71 -15.81
C GLY A 28 4.17 25.52 -15.12
N GLY A 29 4.41 24.29 -15.57
CA GLY A 29 3.69 23.08 -15.14
C GLY A 29 3.80 22.71 -13.66
N TYR A 30 3.19 21.57 -13.30
CA TYR A 30 3.32 20.96 -11.98
C TYR A 30 4.57 20.09 -11.90
N ARG A 31 5.20 20.06 -10.73
CA ARG A 31 6.16 19.02 -10.35
C ARG A 31 5.41 17.99 -9.52
N THR A 32 5.52 16.74 -9.93
CA THR A 32 4.94 15.60 -9.23
C THR A 32 6.05 14.71 -8.71
N LEU A 33 5.86 14.23 -7.49
CA LEU A 33 6.68 13.24 -6.83
C LEU A 33 5.89 11.94 -6.79
N LEU A 34 6.49 10.91 -7.38
CA LEU A 34 5.88 9.60 -7.46
C LEU A 34 6.86 8.56 -6.93
N SER A 35 6.34 7.55 -6.25
CA SER A 35 7.10 6.35 -5.96
C SER A 35 6.78 5.27 -6.97
N ALA A 36 7.79 4.61 -7.51
CA ALA A 36 7.58 3.57 -8.51
C ALA A 36 8.53 2.37 -8.37
N ARG A 37 7.98 1.18 -8.59
CA ARG A 37 8.74 0.03 -9.11
C ARG A 37 8.44 -0.01 -10.61
N LEU A 38 9.37 0.47 -11.42
CA LEU A 38 9.17 0.66 -12.86
C LEU A 38 8.64 -0.62 -13.51
N GLY A 39 7.63 -0.46 -14.36
CA GLY A 39 6.90 -1.56 -15.00
C GLY A 39 5.91 -2.32 -14.11
N ARG A 40 5.88 -2.07 -12.79
CA ARG A 40 5.04 -2.82 -11.84
C ARG A 40 3.99 -1.97 -11.13
N ARG A 41 4.41 -0.92 -10.43
CA ARG A 41 3.51 -0.12 -9.57
C ARG A 41 4.00 1.31 -9.45
N TYR A 42 3.04 2.24 -9.48
CA TYR A 42 3.25 3.67 -9.35
C TYR A 42 2.31 4.22 -8.28
N VAL A 43 2.82 5.09 -7.41
CA VAL A 43 2.09 5.73 -6.32
C VAL A 43 2.39 7.22 -6.37
N PHE A 44 1.36 8.03 -6.60
CA PHE A 44 1.49 9.48 -6.52
C PHE A 44 1.62 9.90 -5.05
N LEU A 45 2.68 10.62 -4.70
CA LEU A 45 2.89 11.10 -3.34
C LEU A 45 2.46 12.55 -3.17
N HIS A 46 2.89 13.41 -4.09
CA HIS A 46 2.66 14.85 -3.96
C HIS A 46 2.81 15.57 -5.31
N GLY A 47 2.06 16.65 -5.51
CA GLY A 47 2.17 17.52 -6.67
C GLY A 47 2.08 18.98 -6.27
N PHE A 48 2.94 19.82 -6.84
CA PHE A 48 2.99 21.25 -6.52
C PHE A 48 3.32 22.09 -7.76
N PRO A 49 2.79 23.32 -7.89
CA PRO A 49 3.19 24.26 -8.92
C PRO A 49 4.69 24.57 -8.86
N LYS A 50 5.31 24.89 -10.01
CA LYS A 50 6.72 25.27 -10.06
C LYS A 50 7.09 26.45 -9.14
N SER A 51 6.14 27.36 -8.90
CA SER A 51 6.27 28.59 -8.10
C SER A 51 6.21 28.37 -6.60
N ASP A 52 5.59 27.29 -6.12
CA ASP A 52 5.11 27.22 -4.74
C ASP A 52 6.11 26.59 -3.77
N LYS A 53 7.15 25.91 -4.28
CA LYS A 53 8.09 25.20 -3.41
C LYS A 53 9.54 25.33 -3.89
N ALA A 54 10.42 25.72 -2.96
CA ALA A 54 11.87 25.58 -3.08
C ALA A 54 12.27 24.09 -3.19
N ASP A 55 13.54 23.83 -3.51
CA ASP A 55 14.06 22.46 -3.64
C ASP A 55 13.76 21.62 -2.37
N ILE A 56 13.46 20.34 -2.59
CA ILE A 56 13.09 19.39 -1.53
C ILE A 56 14.29 19.21 -0.60
N THR A 57 14.07 19.41 0.70
CA THR A 57 15.13 19.21 1.70
C THR A 57 15.55 17.74 1.79
N GLN A 58 16.74 17.45 2.31
CA GLN A 58 17.17 16.06 2.51
C GLN A 58 16.24 15.29 3.48
N GLY A 59 15.68 15.98 4.49
CA GLY A 59 14.71 15.40 5.42
C GLY A 59 13.41 15.01 4.73
N GLU A 60 12.81 15.91 3.96
CA GLU A 60 11.62 15.62 3.16
C GLU A 60 11.88 14.50 2.14
N LYS A 61 13.03 14.51 1.48
CA LYS A 61 13.43 13.46 0.55
C LYS A 61 13.43 12.09 1.23
N LYS A 62 14.06 11.96 2.39
CA LYS A 62 14.08 10.70 3.16
C LYS A 62 12.67 10.26 3.57
N ALA A 63 11.84 11.19 4.05
CA ALA A 63 10.46 10.91 4.42
C ALA A 63 9.64 10.40 3.22
N LEU A 64 9.76 11.05 2.07
CA LEU A 64 9.08 10.66 0.82
C LEU A 64 9.54 9.29 0.32
N GLN A 65 10.85 8.99 0.40
CA GLN A 65 11.39 7.67 0.07
C GLN A 65 10.84 6.59 0.99
N PHE A 66 10.78 6.86 2.31
CA PHE A 66 10.22 5.92 3.28
C PHE A 66 8.74 5.63 3.01
N VAL A 67 7.91 6.68 2.93
CA VAL A 67 6.47 6.57 2.64
C VAL A 67 6.23 5.88 1.29
N GLY A 68 7.01 6.26 0.28
CA GLY A 68 7.01 5.65 -1.03
C GLY A 68 7.24 4.15 -1.01
N LYS A 69 8.30 3.71 -0.32
CA LYS A 69 8.62 2.30 -0.13
C LYS A 69 7.48 1.55 0.55
N VAL A 70 6.93 2.10 1.65
CA VAL A 70 5.80 1.50 2.38
C VAL A 70 4.61 1.28 1.44
N PHE A 71 4.22 2.29 0.66
CA PHE A 71 3.10 2.17 -0.27
C PHE A 71 3.38 1.18 -1.39
N LEU A 72 4.61 1.09 -1.91
CA LEU A 72 4.98 0.14 -2.95
C LEU A 72 4.98 -1.32 -2.48
N GLU A 73 5.16 -1.54 -1.17
CA GLU A 73 5.17 -2.84 -0.49
C GLU A 73 3.80 -3.26 0.04
N LEU A 74 2.76 -2.43 -0.07
CA LEU A 74 1.41 -2.86 0.27
C LEU A 74 0.94 -3.96 -0.69
N SER A 75 0.73 -5.18 -0.20
CA SER A 75 0.19 -6.24 -1.03
C SER A 75 -1.22 -5.91 -1.55
N PRO A 76 -1.56 -6.36 -2.77
CA PRO A 76 -2.95 -6.36 -3.22
C PRO A 76 -3.81 -7.14 -2.23
N VAL A 77 -5.05 -6.72 -2.06
CA VAL A 77 -6.01 -7.46 -1.24
C VAL A 77 -6.50 -8.62 -2.10
N ARG A 78 -6.15 -9.86 -1.72
CA ARG A 78 -6.76 -11.06 -2.27
C ARG A 78 -7.96 -11.47 -1.43
N GLU A 79 -8.94 -12.08 -2.08
CA GLU A 79 -10.04 -12.76 -1.41
C GLU A 79 -9.52 -13.99 -0.66
N PHE A 80 -10.22 -14.37 0.41
CA PHE A 80 -9.93 -15.55 1.21
C PHE A 80 -11.14 -16.49 1.15
N GLU A 81 -10.91 -17.74 0.75
CA GLU A 81 -11.90 -18.80 0.90
C GLU A 81 -11.88 -19.36 2.33
N ALA A 82 -12.95 -20.07 2.71
CA ALA A 82 -13.10 -20.65 4.04
C ALA A 82 -11.89 -21.47 4.50
N ALA A 83 -11.33 -22.27 3.59
CA ALA A 83 -10.12 -23.07 3.84
C ALA A 83 -8.88 -22.20 4.06
N ASP A 84 -8.72 -21.09 3.35
CA ASP A 84 -7.57 -20.19 3.51
C ASP A 84 -7.55 -19.58 4.91
N ILE A 85 -8.72 -19.18 5.42
CA ILE A 85 -8.88 -18.57 6.74
C ILE A 85 -8.54 -19.58 7.83
N LYS A 86 -9.04 -20.82 7.69
CA LYS A 86 -8.75 -21.91 8.61
C LYS A 86 -7.25 -22.24 8.62
N HIS A 87 -6.64 -22.39 7.45
CA HIS A 87 -5.21 -22.68 7.34
C HIS A 87 -4.35 -21.56 7.92
N LEU A 88 -4.70 -20.28 7.67
CA LEU A 88 -3.98 -19.15 8.24
C LEU A 88 -4.02 -19.18 9.77
N ARG A 89 -5.21 -19.40 10.35
CA ARG A 89 -5.37 -19.50 11.81
C ARG A 89 -4.55 -20.65 12.40
N GLU A 90 -4.58 -21.82 11.75
CA GLU A 90 -3.88 -23.02 12.22
C GLU A 90 -2.36 -22.90 12.08
N ALA A 91 -1.87 -22.25 11.02
CA ALA A 91 -0.46 -21.94 10.84
C ALA A 91 0.07 -21.00 11.93
N LEU A 92 -0.77 -20.08 12.42
CA LEU A 92 -0.48 -19.23 13.58
C LEU A 92 -0.63 -19.95 14.93
N LYS A 93 -1.08 -21.21 14.93
CA LYS A 93 -1.37 -22.03 16.12
C LYS A 93 -2.43 -21.42 17.03
N PHE A 94 -3.42 -20.74 16.45
CA PHE A 94 -4.49 -20.07 17.21
C PHE A 94 -5.79 -20.86 17.23
N SER A 95 -6.51 -20.78 18.34
CA SER A 95 -7.91 -21.18 18.40
C SER A 95 -8.81 -20.12 17.73
N GLN A 96 -10.03 -20.47 17.33
CA GLN A 96 -10.96 -19.50 16.73
C GLN A 96 -11.20 -18.26 17.62
N PRO A 97 -11.39 -18.38 18.96
CA PRO A 97 -11.51 -17.21 19.83
C PRO A 97 -10.26 -16.34 19.89
N VAL A 98 -9.07 -16.94 19.93
CA VAL A 98 -7.80 -16.19 19.96
C VAL A 98 -7.58 -15.47 18.64
N PHE A 99 -7.91 -16.09 17.50
CA PHE A 99 -7.81 -15.45 16.20
C PHE A 99 -8.79 -14.29 16.05
N ALA A 100 -10.02 -14.45 16.55
CA ALA A 100 -11.04 -13.40 16.55
C ALA A 100 -10.61 -12.17 17.34
N LEU A 101 -9.92 -12.36 18.48
CA LEU A 101 -9.38 -11.28 19.31
C LEU A 101 -8.42 -10.37 18.52
N HIS A 102 -7.49 -10.97 17.76
CA HIS A 102 -6.52 -10.22 16.94
C HIS A 102 -7.16 -9.51 15.74
N LEU A 103 -8.28 -10.02 15.25
CA LEU A 103 -9.03 -9.43 14.13
C LEU A 103 -10.10 -8.42 14.59
N HIS A 104 -10.22 -8.17 15.89
CA HIS A 104 -11.30 -7.34 16.48
C HIS A 104 -12.70 -7.76 15.99
N THR A 105 -12.96 -9.07 15.97
CA THR A 105 -14.26 -9.65 15.63
C THR A 105 -14.64 -10.75 16.64
N THR A 106 -15.77 -11.42 16.42
CA THR A 106 -16.25 -12.49 17.30
C THR A 106 -15.81 -13.88 16.82
N ALA A 107 -15.67 -14.83 17.74
CA ALA A 107 -15.41 -16.23 17.40
C ALA A 107 -16.51 -16.82 16.48
N SER A 108 -17.77 -16.38 16.66
CA SER A 108 -18.88 -16.76 15.78
C SER A 108 -18.69 -16.25 14.35
N THR A 109 -18.12 -15.06 14.15
CA THR A 109 -17.83 -14.51 12.83
C THR A 109 -16.72 -15.30 12.15
N VAL A 110 -15.61 -15.57 12.87
CA VAL A 110 -14.52 -16.42 12.35
C VAL A 110 -15.03 -17.81 11.99
N ARG A 111 -15.88 -18.41 12.82
CA ARG A 111 -16.49 -19.70 12.54
C ARG A 111 -17.32 -19.67 11.24
N LYS A 112 -18.18 -18.68 11.06
CA LYS A 112 -18.98 -18.51 9.84
C LYS A 112 -18.11 -18.35 8.59
N TRP A 113 -17.00 -17.62 8.70
CA TRP A 113 -16.02 -17.50 7.63
C TRP A 113 -15.36 -18.85 7.29
N GLU A 114 -14.90 -19.59 8.30
CA GLU A 114 -14.28 -20.91 8.12
C GLU A 114 -15.26 -22.00 7.65
N GLN A 115 -16.57 -21.77 7.76
CA GLN A 115 -17.63 -22.63 7.24
C GLN A 115 -18.15 -22.19 5.86
N GLY A 116 -17.72 -21.02 5.38
CA GLY A 116 -18.18 -20.45 4.10
C GLY A 116 -19.59 -19.84 4.13
N GLU A 117 -20.19 -19.65 5.31
CA GLU A 117 -21.52 -19.02 5.45
C GLU A 117 -21.48 -17.52 5.11
N THR A 118 -20.38 -16.86 5.46
CA THR A 118 -20.11 -15.45 5.15
C THR A 118 -18.65 -15.29 4.74
N ARG A 119 -18.29 -14.13 4.17
CA ARG A 119 -16.92 -13.81 3.78
C ARG A 119 -16.43 -12.53 4.46
N PRO A 120 -15.13 -12.44 4.79
CA PRO A 120 -14.55 -11.19 5.29
C PRO A 120 -14.57 -10.14 4.18
N ALA A 121 -14.84 -8.88 4.54
CA ALA A 121 -14.83 -7.75 3.62
C ALA A 121 -14.20 -6.52 4.28
N GLY A 122 -13.83 -5.53 3.46
CA GLY A 122 -13.33 -4.24 3.94
C GLY A 122 -12.10 -4.38 4.86
N PRO A 123 -12.11 -3.77 6.07
CA PRO A 123 -10.97 -3.81 6.98
C PRO A 123 -10.55 -5.22 7.42
N ALA A 124 -11.51 -6.12 7.68
CA ALA A 124 -11.21 -7.49 8.10
C ALA A 124 -10.45 -8.27 7.03
N LEU A 125 -10.89 -8.15 5.77
CA LEU A 125 -10.19 -8.75 4.64
C LEU A 125 -8.78 -8.17 4.48
N LYS A 126 -8.61 -6.85 4.70
CA LYS A 126 -7.30 -6.22 4.66
C LYS A 126 -6.37 -6.75 5.76
N LEU A 127 -6.86 -6.93 6.98
CA LEU A 127 -6.09 -7.49 8.09
C LEU A 127 -5.66 -8.93 7.82
N LEU A 128 -6.56 -9.77 7.30
CA LEU A 128 -6.21 -11.15 6.92
C LEU A 128 -5.07 -11.19 5.89
N ASN A 129 -5.10 -10.30 4.89
CA ASN A 129 -4.01 -10.16 3.93
C ASN A 129 -2.69 -9.70 4.59
N ILE A 130 -2.76 -8.73 5.51
CA ILE A 130 -1.57 -8.25 6.23
C ILE A 130 -0.95 -9.38 7.06
N ILE A 131 -1.76 -10.12 7.81
CA ILE A 131 -1.30 -11.23 8.65
C ILE A 131 -0.73 -12.36 7.79
N ALA A 132 -1.38 -12.70 6.68
CA ALA A 132 -0.90 -13.76 5.78
C ALA A 132 0.45 -13.42 5.13
N ASP A 133 0.67 -12.17 4.76
CA ASP A 133 1.88 -11.76 4.03
C ASP A 133 3.03 -11.37 4.96
N LYS A 134 2.71 -10.79 6.13
CA LYS A 134 3.70 -10.18 7.03
C LYS A 134 3.76 -10.82 8.41
N GLY A 135 2.90 -11.80 8.71
CA GLY A 135 2.80 -12.41 10.03
C GLY A 135 2.08 -11.53 11.05
N LEU A 136 1.93 -12.07 12.27
CA LEU A 136 1.19 -11.43 13.35
C LEU A 136 1.85 -10.14 13.87
N GLN A 137 3.19 -10.06 13.80
CA GLN A 137 3.97 -8.90 14.20
C GLN A 137 3.63 -7.62 13.41
N ALA A 138 2.88 -7.71 12.32
CA ALA A 138 2.43 -6.55 11.56
C ALA A 138 1.21 -5.84 12.19
N ILE A 139 0.58 -6.44 13.20
CA ILE A 139 -0.61 -5.93 13.88
C ILE A 139 -0.50 -5.88 15.41
N LEU A 140 0.68 -6.22 15.95
CA LEU A 140 1.06 -6.08 17.37
C LEU A 140 1.91 -4.81 17.54
#